data_AF-A0A932RQQ5-F1
#
_entry.id   AF-A0A932RQQ5-F1
#
_cell.length_a   1.000
_cell.length_b   1.000
_cell.length_c   1.000
_cell.angle_alpha   90.00
_cell.angle_beta   90.00
_cell.angle_gamma   90.00
#
_symmetry.space_group_name_H-M   'P 1'
#
loop_
_entity.id
_entity.type
_entity.pdbx_description
1 polymer ?
#
loop_
_entity_poly.entity_id
_entity_poly.type
_entity_poly.pdbx_seq_one_letter_code
_entity_poly.pdbx_strand_id
1 'polypeptide(L)' 'MLKCPECAAVLDVDEDEVEEGEIMNCPECEVELEVVQVNPVHLNAISDETEQEEEEKEAEEDFDEEEEEEEKAGDEEEE' A
#
# COMPACT_ATOMS: atom_id res chain seq x y z
N MET A 1 5.46 -11.78 -25.23
CA MET A 1 5.59 -12.85 -24.21
C MET A 1 5.65 -12.20 -22.85
N LEU A 2 4.50 -12.14 -22.21
CA LEU A 2 4.35 -11.62 -20.87
C LEU A 2 4.43 -12.78 -19.86
N LYS A 3 4.78 -12.51 -18.61
CA LYS A 3 4.75 -13.54 -17.56
C LYS A 3 3.71 -13.18 -16.54
N CYS A 4 2.97 -14.19 -16.09
CA CYS A 4 2.06 -14.03 -14.97
C CYS A 4 2.86 -13.64 -13.72
N PRO A 5 2.47 -12.58 -12.98
CA PRO A 5 3.15 -12.17 -11.76
C PRO A 5 3.06 -13.20 -10.63
N GLU A 6 2.01 -14.04 -10.61
CA GLU A 6 1.75 -15.02 -9.54
C GLU A 6 2.48 -16.35 -9.74
N CYS A 7 2.33 -16.96 -10.92
CA CYS A 7 2.83 -18.31 -11.20
C CYS A 7 4.02 -18.33 -12.16
N ALA A 8 4.47 -17.16 -12.63
CA ALA A 8 5.52 -17.01 -13.64
C ALA A 8 5.26 -17.74 -14.97
N ALA A 9 4.02 -18.16 -15.22
CA ALA A 9 3.61 -18.77 -16.48
C ALA A 9 3.78 -17.79 -17.64
N VAL A 10 4.14 -18.29 -18.83
CA VAL A 10 4.24 -17.47 -20.03
C VAL A 10 2.84 -17.25 -20.59
N LEU A 11 2.40 -16.00 -20.57
CA LEU A 11 1.14 -15.55 -21.14
C LEU A 11 1.38 -15.03 -22.56
N ASP A 12 0.58 -15.54 -23.50
CA ASP A 12 0.52 -15.08 -24.89
C ASP A 12 -0.60 -14.06 -24.99
N VAL A 13 -0.30 -12.84 -24.58
CA VAL A 13 -1.19 -11.67 -24.57
C VAL A 13 -0.62 -10.64 -25.52
N ASP A 14 -1.46 -10.12 -26.40
CA ASP A 14 -1.11 -9.04 -27.33
C ASP A 14 -1.23 -7.68 -26.64
N GLU A 15 -0.11 -6.96 -26.54
CA GLU A 15 -0.02 -5.65 -25.88
C GLU A 15 -0.83 -4.55 -26.60
N ASP A 16 -1.12 -4.73 -27.89
CA ASP A 16 -1.93 -3.81 -28.68
C ASP A 16 -3.45 -4.05 -28.52
N GLU A 17 -3.86 -5.21 -28.00
CA GLU A 17 -5.27 -5.57 -27.80
C GLU A 17 -5.76 -5.31 -26.37
N VAL A 18 -4.85 -5.21 -25.39
CA VAL A 18 -5.21 -4.99 -23.99
C VAL A 18 -5.32 -3.50 -23.64
N GLU A 19 -6.29 -3.16 -22.81
CA GLU A 19 -6.55 -1.79 -22.33
C GLU A 19 -6.28 -1.67 -20.81
N GLU A 20 -5.94 -0.47 -20.35
CA GLU A 20 -5.77 -0.19 -18.91
C GLU A 20 -7.12 -0.38 -18.18
N GLY A 21 -7.10 -1.15 -17.09
CA GLY A 21 -8.28 -1.58 -16.33
C GLY A 21 -8.97 -2.83 -16.88
N GLU A 22 -8.42 -3.50 -17.90
CA GLU A 22 -8.96 -4.78 -18.37
C GLU A 22 -8.64 -5.91 -17.37
N ILE A 23 -9.66 -6.73 -17.05
CA ILE A 23 -9.53 -7.89 -16.16
C ILE A 23 -9.55 -9.17 -17.00
N MET A 24 -8.56 -10.03 -16.79
CA MET A 24 -8.39 -11.31 -17.46
C MET A 24 -7.95 -12.41 -16.49
N ASN A 25 -8.14 -13.68 -16.85
CA ASN A 25 -7.76 -14.81 -15.98
C ASN A 25 -6.51 -15.50 -16.51
N CYS A 26 -5.60 -15.87 -15.60
CA CYS A 26 -4.45 -16.70 -15.95
C CYS A 26 -4.92 -18.14 -16.25
N PRO A 27 -4.57 -18.75 -17.39
CA PRO A 27 -4.98 -20.12 -17.74
C PRO A 27 -4.28 -21.22 -16.93
N GLU A 28 -3.19 -20.90 -16.22
CA GLU A 28 -2.40 -21.88 -15.44
C GLU A 28 -2.73 -21.88 -13.95
N CYS A 29 -2.99 -20.71 -13.35
CA CYS A 29 -3.30 -20.59 -11.93
C CYS A 29 -4.69 -20.05 -11.64
N GLU A 30 -5.49 -19.75 -12.67
CA GLU A 30 -6.88 -19.30 -12.57
C GLU A 30 -7.08 -18.00 -11.78
N VAL A 31 -5.99 -17.27 -11.48
CA VAL A 31 -6.05 -15.96 -10.81
C VAL A 31 -6.58 -14.88 -11.75
N GLU A 32 -7.35 -13.94 -11.20
CA GLU A 32 -7.76 -12.74 -11.91
C GLU A 32 -6.60 -11.74 -11.95
N LEU A 33 -6.32 -11.19 -13.12
CA LEU A 33 -5.24 -10.25 -13.40
C LEU A 33 -5.83 -9.00 -14.03
N GLU A 34 -5.49 -7.83 -13.51
CA GLU A 34 -5.87 -6.53 -14.07
C GLU A 34 -4.68 -5.85 -14.75
N VAL A 35 -4.92 -5.27 -15.91
CA VAL A 35 -3.94 -4.47 -16.64
C VAL A 35 -3.84 -3.07 -16.02
N VAL A 36 -2.77 -2.80 -15.28
CA VAL A 36 -2.54 -1.48 -14.66
C VAL A 36 -1.73 -0.53 -15.56
N GLN A 37 -1.13 -1.05 -16.64
CA GLN A 37 -0.37 -0.28 -17.62
C GLN A 37 -0.27 -1.07 -18.93
N VAL A 38 -0.26 -0.38 -20.08
CA VAL A 38 -0.19 -1.03 -21.42
C VAL A 38 1.13 -0.86 -22.17
N ASN A 39 2.05 0.01 -21.71
CA ASN A 39 3.31 0.28 -22.41
C ASN A 39 4.47 0.61 -21.46
N PRO A 40 5.22 -0.39 -20.96
CA PRO A 40 5.06 -1.85 -21.13
C PRO A 40 3.89 -2.42 -20.32
N VAL A 41 3.32 -3.54 -20.76
CA VAL A 41 2.19 -4.17 -20.08
C VAL A 41 2.56 -4.60 -18.66
N HIS A 42 1.86 -4.07 -17.66
CA HIS A 42 1.93 -4.51 -16.27
C HIS A 42 0.58 -5.09 -15.86
N LEU A 43 0.64 -6.29 -15.27
CA LEU A 43 -0.52 -6.96 -14.71
C LEU A 43 -0.41 -6.96 -13.18
N ASN A 44 -1.53 -6.70 -12.52
CA ASN A 44 -1.71 -6.84 -11.07
C ASN A 44 -2.62 -8.04 -10.79
N ALA A 45 -2.31 -8.85 -9.77
CA ALA A 45 -3.14 -10.01 -9.43
C ALA A 45 -4.24 -9.63 -8.44
N ILE A 46 -5.48 -9.74 -8.88
CA ILE A 46 -6.67 -9.60 -8.06
C ILE A 46 -7.00 -11.00 -7.53
N SER A 47 -6.29 -11.47 -6.51
CA SER A 47 -6.79 -12.59 -5.73
C SER A 47 -7.73 -12.03 -4.67
N ASP A 48 -8.90 -12.64 -4.46
CA ASP A 48 -9.94 -12.25 -3.49
C ASP A 48 -9.45 -12.21 -2.01
N GLU A 49 -8.15 -12.44 -1.77
CA GLU A 49 -7.59 -12.75 -0.46
C GLU A 49 -6.73 -11.64 0.19
N THR A 50 -6.29 -10.55 -0.47
CA THR A 50 -5.36 -9.61 0.22
C THR A 50 -5.39 -8.15 -0.23
N GLU A 51 -6.02 -7.32 0.61
CA GLU A 51 -5.71 -5.90 0.84
C GLU A 51 -4.29 -5.74 1.46
N GLN A 52 -3.20 -5.93 0.71
CA GLN A 52 -1.83 -5.83 1.27
C GLN A 52 -0.84 -5.06 0.40
N GLU A 53 -1.13 -3.80 0.07
CA GLU A 53 -0.12 -2.73 -0.15
C GLU A 53 -0.86 -1.44 0.26
N GLU A 54 -0.62 -0.80 1.42
CA GLU A 54 0.57 0.00 1.69
C GLU A 54 1.02 -0.09 3.17
N GLU A 55 2.31 -0.36 3.28
CA GLU A 55 3.19 -0.41 4.43
C GLU A 55 3.05 0.79 5.40
N GLU A 56 2.63 0.45 6.62
CA GLU A 56 3.05 0.98 7.93
C GLU A 56 4.05 2.16 7.91
N LYS A 57 3.56 3.41 7.94
CA LYS A 57 4.32 4.55 8.48
C LYS A 57 3.87 4.85 9.92
N GLU A 58 4.20 3.94 10.83
CA GLU A 58 4.25 4.23 12.28
C GLU A 58 5.68 4.59 12.69
N ALA A 59 5.98 5.89 12.67
CA ALA A 59 7.04 6.59 13.39
C ALA A 59 6.73 8.08 13.15
N GLU A 60 6.43 8.95 14.10
CA GLU A 60 7.07 9.16 15.40
C GLU A 60 6.01 9.79 16.35
N GLU A 61 5.62 9.08 17.42
CA GLU A 61 4.95 9.71 18.57
C GLU A 61 6.03 10.42 19.40
N ASP A 62 6.24 11.71 19.14
CA ASP A 62 7.09 12.58 19.95
C ASP A 62 6.33 12.95 21.23
N PHE A 63 6.71 12.26 22.30
CA PHE A 63 6.23 12.46 23.66
C PHE A 63 6.94 13.69 24.24
N ASP A 64 6.34 14.88 24.07
CA ASP A 64 6.83 16.12 24.66
C ASP A 64 6.57 16.12 26.18
N GLU A 65 7.60 15.73 26.91
CA GLU A 65 7.77 15.90 28.35
C GLU A 65 8.36 17.29 28.61
N GLU A 66 7.52 18.31 28.88
CA GLU A 66 7.93 19.56 29.54
C GLU A 66 6.96 19.79 30.73
N GLU A 67 7.34 19.35 31.93
CA GLU A 67 8.10 20.08 32.95
C GLU A 67 7.31 21.25 33.61
N GLU A 68 6.83 20.95 34.82
CA GLU A 68 6.77 21.81 36.02
C GLU A 68 6.54 23.33 35.86
N GLU A 69 5.36 23.83 36.27
CA GLU A 69 5.22 25.21 36.75
C GLU A 69 4.69 25.24 38.20
N GLU A 70 5.66 25.12 39.11
CA GLU A 70 5.80 25.72 40.44
C GLU A 70 4.54 26.26 41.15
N GLU A 71 4.04 25.44 42.09
CA GLU A 71 3.08 25.83 43.13
C GLU A 71 3.63 27.01 43.98
N LYS A 72 2.98 28.15 43.80
CA LYS A 72 3.15 29.43 44.50
C LYS A 72 3.24 29.25 46.03
N ALA A 73 4.43 29.46 46.60
CA ALA A 73 4.63 29.69 48.03
C ALA A 73 5.63 30.82 48.28
N GLY A 74 5.12 32.04 48.34
CA GLY A 74 5.70 33.20 49.03
C GLY A 74 4.49 34.05 49.44
N ASP A 75 4.01 33.96 50.68
CA ASP A 75 4.57 34.49 51.93
C ASP A 75 4.72 36.02 51.93
N GLU A 76 4.35 36.59 53.07
CA GLU A 76 4.37 38.01 53.47
C GLU A 76 3.04 38.78 53.30
N GLU A 77 2.15 38.80 54.31
CA GLU A 77 2.18 39.42 55.66
C GLU A 77 1.44 40.80 55.67
N GLU A 78 0.44 40.89 56.56
CA GLU A 78 -0.02 42.05 57.34
C GLU A 78 -0.52 43.37 56.68
N GLU A 79 -1.84 43.60 56.70
CA GLU A 79 -2.50 44.78 57.33
C GLU A 79 -4.00 44.53 57.58
#